data_AF-A0A9D4P2M4-F1
#
_entry.id   AF-A0A9D4P2M4-F1
#
_cell.length_a   1.000
_cell.length_b   1.000
_cell.length_c   1.000
_cell.angle_alpha   90.00
_cell.angle_beta   90.00
_cell.angle_gamma   90.00
#
_symmetry.space_group_name_H-M   'P 1'
#
loop_
_entity.id
_entity.type
_entity.pdbx_description
1 polymer ?
#
loop_
_entity_poly.entity_id
_entity_poly.type
_entity_poly.pdbx_seq_one_letter_code
_entity_poly.pdbx_strand_id
1 'polypeptide(L)'
;MILKLSTNINRFKWYDHFLFINSLRHQSNQSSSKLYIQGQNDPERPKIREYFYYIDHNGMLFLDDSRMKNFTSCFKEKQFLNFFFKNIKFNKMGRYEKEFPYISLCGIERNFIRCDDVPIVYTHIVPNTKDSSKNEFNLIIANSDLAFPFNPESLYMLPESINTEKDNDDDDDDDQSILKHGGRIYHEADDRFGSYGLIRSMLAQEIGNLFVLNEQKIPIIFKWNGVEYRLSNRLASIVIGNKDK
;
A
#
# COMPACT_ATOMS: atom_id res chain seq x y z
N MET A 1 -4.36 59.72 -32.00
CA MET A 1 -4.98 60.03 -30.70
C MET A 1 -6.08 59.00 -30.46
N ILE A 2 -5.94 58.25 -29.37
CA ILE A 2 -6.89 57.28 -28.79
C ILE A 2 -7.00 55.91 -29.49
N LEU A 3 -6.59 54.90 -28.70
CA LEU A 3 -6.54 53.47 -28.94
C LEU A 3 -7.92 52.81 -28.94
N LYS A 4 -8.09 51.79 -29.78
CA LYS A 4 -9.11 50.75 -29.65
C LYS A 4 -8.68 49.73 -28.58
N LEU A 5 -9.55 49.50 -27.59
CA LEU A 5 -9.48 48.37 -26.68
C LEU A 5 -9.92 47.11 -27.41
N SER A 6 -9.00 46.17 -27.58
CA SER A 6 -9.28 44.76 -27.91
C SER A 6 -8.78 43.93 -26.74
N THR A 7 -9.70 43.24 -26.06
CA THR A 7 -9.40 42.24 -25.03
C THR A 7 -8.84 41.00 -25.71
N ASN A 8 -7.52 40.84 -25.64
CA ASN A 8 -6.82 39.62 -26.01
C ASN A 8 -6.13 39.06 -24.76
N ILE A 9 -6.71 38.01 -24.18
CA ILE A 9 -6.16 37.27 -23.05
C ILE A 9 -5.06 36.37 -23.63
N ASN A 10 -3.81 36.81 -23.45
CA ASN A 10 -2.63 36.08 -23.89
C ASN A 10 -2.51 34.75 -23.12
N ARG A 11 -2.86 33.66 -23.84
CA ARG A 11 -2.09 32.41 -23.82
C ARG A 11 -0.60 32.75 -23.94
N PHE A 12 0.22 32.16 -23.07
CA PHE A 12 1.69 31.97 -23.11
C PHE A 12 2.29 32.27 -21.73
N LYS A 13 2.31 31.25 -20.86
CA LYS A 13 3.25 31.11 -19.73
C LYS A 13 3.10 29.74 -19.04
N TRP A 14 3.22 28.65 -19.79
CA TRP A 14 3.24 27.29 -19.22
C TRP A 14 4.26 26.34 -19.88
N TYR A 15 5.27 26.89 -20.57
CA TYR A 15 6.35 26.08 -21.14
C TYR A 15 7.71 26.23 -20.44
N ASP A 16 7.89 27.23 -19.56
CA ASP A 16 9.18 27.45 -18.88
C ASP A 16 9.28 26.84 -17.46
N HIS A 17 8.20 26.24 -16.93
CA HIS A 17 8.26 25.55 -15.63
C HIS A 17 8.60 24.05 -15.75
N PHE A 18 8.46 23.47 -16.96
CA PHE A 18 8.67 22.04 -17.18
C PHE A 18 10.14 21.65 -17.47
N LEU A 19 10.99 22.62 -17.80
CA LEU A 19 12.44 22.39 -17.97
C LEU A 19 13.27 22.67 -16.71
N PHE A 20 12.68 23.26 -15.66
CA PHE A 20 13.36 23.43 -14.37
C PHE A 20 13.30 22.16 -13.49
N ILE A 21 12.24 21.35 -13.62
CA ILE A 21 12.08 20.11 -12.81
C ILE A 21 12.91 18.94 -13.38
N ASN A 22 13.13 18.88 -14.70
CA ASN A 22 13.96 17.81 -15.30
C ASN A 22 15.46 18.10 -15.32
N SER A 23 15.89 19.33 -14.98
CA SER A 23 17.31 19.66 -14.77
C SER A 23 17.86 19.28 -13.39
N LEU A 24 17.03 18.73 -12.48
CA LEU A 24 17.49 18.21 -11.18
C LEU A 24 17.60 16.68 -11.13
N ARG A 25 17.59 15.99 -12.29
CA ARG A 25 17.80 14.53 -12.36
C ARG A 25 19.15 14.09 -12.92
N HIS A 26 20.07 15.01 -13.21
CA HIS A 26 21.47 14.66 -13.42
C HIS A 26 22.36 15.64 -12.65
N GLN A 27 23.24 15.06 -11.82
CA GLN A 27 24.14 15.70 -10.85
C GLN A 27 23.53 16.08 -9.49
N SER A 28 23.39 15.08 -8.63
CA SER A 28 23.96 15.21 -7.29
C SER A 28 24.65 13.90 -6.88
N ASN A 29 25.95 13.81 -7.20
CA ASN A 29 26.89 13.16 -6.29
C ASN A 29 26.97 14.04 -5.03
N GLN A 30 25.93 14.01 -4.22
CA GLN A 30 26.01 14.43 -2.83
C GLN A 30 26.02 13.13 -2.03
N SER A 31 27.12 12.89 -1.33
CA SER A 31 27.18 11.93 -0.23
C SER A 31 25.99 12.20 0.69
N SER A 32 24.86 11.52 0.47
CA SER A 32 23.73 11.59 1.40
C SER A 32 24.25 11.05 2.71
N SER A 33 24.35 11.89 3.74
CA SER A 33 24.50 11.40 5.11
C SER A 33 23.36 10.41 5.33
N LYS A 34 23.66 9.11 5.42
CA LYS A 34 22.64 8.10 5.67
C LYS A 34 21.85 8.52 6.92
N LEU A 35 20.52 8.61 6.80
CA LEU A 35 19.61 8.94 7.91
C LEU A 35 19.75 7.95 9.08
N TYR A 36 20.19 6.74 8.79
CA TYR A 36 20.40 5.67 9.76
C TYR A 36 21.50 4.70 9.32
N ILE A 37 21.96 3.88 10.26
CA ILE A 37 22.82 2.71 10.05
C ILE A 37 22.09 1.50 10.66
N GLN A 38 22.04 0.37 9.94
CA GLN A 38 21.43 -0.85 10.46
C GLN A 38 22.12 -1.31 11.75
N GLY A 39 21.32 -1.62 12.78
CA GLY A 39 21.83 -2.10 14.06
C GLY A 39 22.54 -1.03 14.90
N GLN A 40 22.38 0.26 14.57
CA GLN A 40 22.88 1.35 15.41
C GLN A 40 22.19 1.33 16.79
N ASN A 41 22.83 1.93 17.80
CA ASN A 41 22.18 2.13 19.09
C ASN A 41 21.40 3.44 19.10
N ASP A 42 20.28 3.47 19.83
CA ASP A 42 19.57 4.71 20.14
C ASP A 42 20.54 5.65 20.89
N PRO A 43 20.75 6.89 20.39
CA PRO A 43 21.71 7.83 20.97
C PRO A 43 21.34 8.25 22.40
N GLU A 44 20.06 8.26 22.75
CA GLU A 44 19.58 8.58 24.10
C GLU A 44 19.49 7.33 24.98
N ARG A 45 19.38 6.13 24.38
CA ARG A 45 19.23 4.85 25.08
C ARG A 45 20.17 3.79 24.51
N PRO A 46 21.48 3.81 24.86
CA PRO A 46 22.50 2.99 24.20
C PRO A 46 22.32 1.45 24.27
N LYS A 47 21.41 0.95 25.12
CA LYS A 47 21.06 -0.48 25.19
C LYS A 47 20.05 -0.91 24.12
N ILE A 48 19.40 0.05 23.47
CA ILE A 48 18.39 -0.20 22.43
C ILE A 48 19.08 -0.23 21.08
N ARG A 49 18.83 -1.30 20.31
CA ARG A 49 19.28 -1.42 18.92
C ARG A 49 18.18 -1.03 17.95
N GLU A 50 18.53 -0.26 16.94
CA GLU A 50 17.63 0.23 15.90
C GLU A 50 17.91 -0.49 14.58
N TYR A 51 16.87 -1.10 14.02
CA TYR A 51 16.88 -1.72 12.70
C TYR A 51 15.79 -1.10 11.83
N PHE A 52 16.01 -1.13 10.52
CA PHE A 52 15.17 -0.45 9.55
C PHE A 52 14.73 -1.44 8.47
N TYR A 53 13.42 -1.50 8.26
CA TYR A 53 12.78 -2.49 7.41
C TYR A 53 11.90 -1.85 6.34
N TYR A 54 11.76 -2.59 5.24
CA TYR A 54 10.85 -2.29 4.14
C TYR A 54 9.87 -3.44 3.93
N ILE A 55 8.59 -3.12 3.76
CA ILE A 55 7.53 -4.07 3.36
C ILE A 55 7.04 -3.69 1.96
N ASP A 56 7.08 -4.63 1.01
CA ASP A 56 6.56 -4.41 -0.33
C ASP A 56 5.05 -4.70 -0.45
N HIS A 57 4.46 -4.41 -1.61
CA HIS A 57 3.04 -4.72 -1.91
C HIS A 57 2.72 -6.22 -1.96
N ASN A 58 3.72 -7.11 -1.94
CA ASN A 58 3.53 -8.56 -1.84
C ASN A 58 3.52 -9.05 -0.38
N GLY A 59 3.75 -8.16 0.59
CA GLY A 59 3.90 -8.50 2.00
C GLY A 59 5.25 -9.11 2.35
N MET A 60 6.25 -8.96 1.48
CA MET A 60 7.61 -9.40 1.76
C MET A 60 8.36 -8.38 2.61
N LEU A 61 9.07 -8.87 3.63
CA LEU A 61 9.85 -8.07 4.55
C LEU A 61 11.33 -8.09 4.15
N PHE A 62 11.98 -6.93 4.15
CA PHE A 62 13.38 -6.73 3.79
C PHE A 62 14.08 -5.80 4.79
N LEU A 63 15.41 -5.89 4.89
CA LEU A 63 16.18 -4.78 5.45
C LEU A 63 16.09 -3.60 4.48
N ASP A 64 15.88 -2.42 5.03
CA ASP A 64 15.57 -1.22 4.25
C ASP A 64 16.68 -0.81 3.27
N ASP A 65 17.94 -0.95 3.70
CA ASP A 65 19.15 -0.64 2.92
C ASP A 65 19.61 -1.79 2.02
N SER A 66 18.84 -2.88 1.92
CA SER A 66 19.13 -3.97 0.99
C SER A 66 19.13 -3.45 -0.44
N ARG A 67 20.25 -3.66 -1.16
CA ARG A 67 20.41 -3.26 -2.57
C ARG A 67 19.41 -3.94 -3.50
N MET A 68 19.15 -5.22 -3.24
CA MET A 68 18.17 -6.02 -3.96
C MET A 68 17.03 -6.36 -3.00
N LYS A 69 15.79 -6.18 -3.46
CA LYS A 69 14.58 -6.57 -2.73
C LYS A 69 13.79 -7.52 -3.63
N ASN A 70 13.99 -8.81 -3.42
CA ASN A 70 13.45 -9.90 -4.23
C ASN A 70 13.25 -11.16 -3.37
N PHE A 71 12.72 -12.22 -3.96
CA PHE A 71 12.43 -13.44 -3.22
C PHE A 71 13.65 -14.05 -2.50
N THR A 72 14.89 -13.87 -2.97
CA THR A 72 16.07 -14.44 -2.31
C THR A 72 16.56 -13.61 -1.12
N SER A 73 16.22 -12.33 -1.06
CA SER A 73 16.65 -11.38 -0.01
C SER A 73 15.60 -11.11 1.07
N CYS A 74 14.36 -11.57 0.90
CA CYS A 74 13.32 -11.37 1.91
C CYS A 74 13.49 -12.30 3.12
N PHE A 75 12.99 -11.84 4.27
CA PHE A 75 12.87 -12.68 5.46
C PHE A 75 11.78 -13.74 5.28
N LYS A 76 12.06 -14.97 5.72
CA LYS A 76 11.19 -16.15 5.54
C LYS A 76 10.93 -16.95 6.82
N GLU A 77 11.71 -16.69 7.87
CA GLU A 77 11.61 -17.46 9.11
C GLU A 77 10.30 -17.13 9.83
N LYS A 78 9.47 -18.16 10.05
CA LYS A 78 8.08 -17.99 10.47
C LYS A 78 7.96 -17.43 11.89
N GLN A 79 8.81 -17.85 12.83
CA GLN A 79 8.74 -17.35 14.20
C GLN A 79 9.04 -15.85 14.26
N PHE A 80 10.08 -15.42 13.53
CA PHE A 80 10.43 -14.02 13.36
C PHE A 80 9.31 -13.24 12.70
N LEU A 81 8.77 -13.69 11.57
CA LEU A 81 7.68 -12.98 10.88
C LEU A 81 6.43 -12.90 11.75
N ASN A 82 6.06 -13.98 12.44
CA ASN A 82 4.93 -14.01 13.38
C ASN A 82 5.13 -12.97 14.48
N PHE A 83 6.31 -12.90 15.07
CA PHE A 83 6.60 -11.92 16.11
C PHE A 83 6.65 -10.49 15.55
N PHE A 84 7.28 -10.29 14.39
CA PHE A 84 7.43 -9.00 13.75
C PHE A 84 6.08 -8.38 13.41
N PHE A 85 5.25 -9.08 12.62
CA PHE A 85 3.94 -8.59 12.18
C PHE A 85 2.95 -8.48 13.34
N LYS A 86 3.03 -9.35 14.36
CA LYS A 86 2.18 -9.27 15.55
C LYS A 86 2.39 -7.98 16.34
N ASN A 87 3.60 -7.41 16.31
CA ASN A 87 3.97 -6.25 17.11
C ASN A 87 4.05 -4.94 16.32
N ILE A 88 3.68 -4.92 15.03
CA ILE A 88 3.62 -3.68 14.26
C ILE A 88 2.62 -2.72 14.91
N LYS A 89 2.94 -1.44 14.91
CA LYS A 89 2.04 -0.34 15.23
C LYS A 89 2.56 0.96 14.62
N PHE A 90 1.76 2.02 14.66
CA PHE A 90 2.27 3.36 14.33
C PHE A 90 3.48 3.75 15.20
N ASN A 91 4.47 4.33 14.53
CA ASN A 91 5.62 4.92 15.18
C ASN A 91 5.21 6.25 15.82
N LYS A 92 5.31 6.29 17.16
CA LYS A 92 5.05 7.47 18.00
C LYS A 92 6.19 7.71 18.98
N MET A 93 7.41 7.34 18.57
CA MET A 93 8.60 7.35 19.42
C MET A 93 9.39 8.66 19.37
N GLY A 94 8.97 9.65 18.58
CA GLY A 94 9.69 10.89 18.31
C GLY A 94 10.91 10.72 17.40
N ARG A 95 11.15 9.51 16.88
CA ARG A 95 12.30 9.18 16.02
C ARG A 95 11.81 8.57 14.72
N TYR A 96 12.28 9.10 13.59
CA TYR A 96 12.01 8.58 12.24
C TYR A 96 10.53 8.47 11.86
N GLU A 97 9.62 9.18 12.54
CA GLU A 97 8.17 8.98 12.35
C GLU A 97 7.72 9.28 10.91
N LYS A 98 8.36 10.23 10.24
CA LYS A 98 8.03 10.62 8.88
C LYS A 98 8.51 9.59 7.85
N GLU A 99 9.77 9.14 7.98
CA GLU A 99 10.40 8.22 7.03
C GLU A 99 10.01 6.77 7.30
N PHE A 100 9.73 6.43 8.56
CA PHE A 100 9.36 5.11 9.06
C PHE A 100 8.12 5.23 9.97
N PRO A 101 6.93 5.34 9.35
CA PRO A 101 5.67 5.60 10.06
C PRO A 101 5.18 4.44 10.93
N TYR A 102 5.81 3.26 10.81
CA TYR A 102 5.47 2.09 11.62
C TYR A 102 6.68 1.57 12.38
N ILE A 103 6.42 0.82 13.43
CA ILE A 103 7.44 0.17 14.24
C ILE A 103 6.97 -1.19 14.74
N SER A 104 7.87 -2.17 14.75
CA SER A 104 7.70 -3.43 15.48
C SER A 104 8.66 -3.47 16.67
N LEU A 105 8.11 -3.69 17.88
CA LEU A 105 8.90 -3.73 19.12
C LEU A 105 9.31 -5.15 19.46
N CYS A 106 10.62 -5.40 19.55
CA CYS A 106 11.19 -6.73 19.75
C CYS A 106 12.16 -6.76 20.93
N GLY A 107 11.63 -6.78 22.15
CA GLY A 107 12.46 -6.69 23.36
C GLY A 107 13.26 -5.39 23.41
N ILE A 108 14.59 -5.50 23.35
CA ILE A 108 15.51 -4.35 23.31
C ILE A 108 15.66 -3.75 21.90
N GLU A 109 15.10 -4.37 20.88
CA GLU A 109 15.19 -3.92 19.49
C GLU A 109 14.00 -3.02 19.12
N ARG A 110 14.28 -2.03 18.27
CA ARG A 110 13.31 -1.15 17.64
C ARG A 110 13.43 -1.31 16.14
N ASN A 111 12.39 -1.90 15.55
CA ASN A 111 12.35 -2.19 14.12
C ASN A 111 11.47 -1.15 13.44
N PHE A 112 12.09 -0.08 12.93
CA PHE A 112 11.42 0.99 12.20
C PHE A 112 11.05 0.51 10.80
N ILE A 113 9.84 0.82 10.35
CA ILE A 113 9.25 0.22 9.15
C ILE A 113 8.68 1.32 8.26
N ARG A 114 9.05 1.23 6.98
CA ARG A 114 8.33 1.88 5.88
C ARG A 114 7.82 0.83 4.91
N CYS A 115 6.83 1.19 4.10
CA CYS A 115 6.17 0.26 3.21
C CYS A 115 5.86 0.90 1.86
N ASP A 116 5.64 0.05 0.85
CA ASP A 116 5.17 0.46 -0.48
C ASP A 116 3.73 1.00 -0.45
N ASP A 117 2.91 0.45 0.46
CA ASP A 117 1.53 0.89 0.66
C ASP A 117 1.20 0.97 2.16
N VAL A 118 0.87 -0.17 2.75
CA VAL A 118 0.53 -0.36 4.16
C VAL A 118 1.30 -1.57 4.71
N PRO A 119 1.54 -1.63 6.03
CA PRO A 119 2.40 -2.66 6.60
C PRO A 119 1.74 -4.04 6.66
N ILE A 120 0.42 -4.11 6.51
CA ILE A 120 -0.34 -5.36 6.50
C ILE A 120 -0.78 -5.66 5.07
N VAL A 121 -0.30 -6.78 4.55
CA VAL A 121 -0.68 -7.32 3.25
C VAL A 121 -1.27 -8.70 3.45
N TYR A 122 -2.51 -8.91 3.03
CA TYR A 122 -3.19 -10.19 3.08
C TYR A 122 -2.86 -11.01 1.84
N THR A 123 -2.38 -12.25 2.04
CA THR A 123 -1.77 -13.04 0.98
C THR A 123 -2.64 -14.21 0.50
N HIS A 124 -3.46 -14.78 1.38
CA HIS A 124 -4.31 -15.94 1.10
C HIS A 124 -5.59 -15.88 1.95
N ILE A 125 -6.69 -16.40 1.42
CA ILE A 125 -7.89 -16.75 2.21
C ILE A 125 -7.79 -18.24 2.56
N VAL A 126 -7.96 -18.59 3.84
CA VAL A 126 -7.90 -19.97 4.32
C VAL A 126 -9.14 -20.31 5.15
N PRO A 127 -9.62 -21.57 5.16
CA PRO A 127 -10.67 -22.00 6.06
C PRO A 127 -10.27 -21.77 7.52
N ASN A 128 -11.23 -21.37 8.34
CA ASN A 128 -11.03 -21.23 9.77
C ASN A 128 -11.09 -22.60 10.45
N THR A 129 -9.92 -23.19 10.67
CA THR A 129 -9.79 -24.52 11.30
C THR A 129 -9.75 -24.46 12.82
N LYS A 130 -9.77 -23.26 13.42
CA LYS A 130 -9.78 -23.07 14.87
C LYS A 130 -11.19 -22.71 15.32
N ASP A 131 -11.88 -23.72 15.83
CA ASP A 131 -13.05 -23.72 16.72
C ASP A 131 -14.03 -22.52 16.64
N SER A 132 -15.25 -22.80 16.14
CA SER A 132 -16.54 -22.15 16.48
C SER A 132 -16.65 -20.61 16.44
N SER A 133 -15.76 -19.91 15.74
CA SER A 133 -15.94 -18.47 15.50
C SER A 133 -17.01 -18.21 14.44
N LYS A 134 -17.68 -17.04 14.48
CA LYS A 134 -18.66 -16.62 13.47
C LYS A 134 -18.10 -16.56 12.03
N ASN A 135 -16.77 -16.48 11.87
CA ASN A 135 -16.14 -16.34 10.56
C ASN A 135 -15.58 -17.69 10.09
N GLU A 136 -16.07 -18.14 8.94
CA GLU A 136 -15.68 -19.40 8.29
C GLU A 136 -14.30 -19.33 7.64
N PHE A 137 -13.81 -18.13 7.30
CA PHE A 137 -12.52 -17.93 6.63
C PHE A 137 -11.67 -16.88 7.33
N ASN A 138 -10.36 -16.99 7.16
CA ASN A 138 -9.37 -16.02 7.61
C ASN A 138 -8.46 -15.58 6.45
N LEU A 139 -7.93 -14.37 6.54
CA LEU A 139 -6.86 -13.84 5.71
C LEU A 139 -5.50 -14.06 6.39
N ILE A 140 -4.53 -14.61 5.66
CA ILE A 140 -3.15 -14.73 6.13
C ILE A 140 -2.41 -13.41 5.96
N ILE A 141 -1.72 -12.95 7.00
CA ILE A 141 -0.92 -11.72 6.99
C ILE A 141 0.49 -12.04 6.47
N ALA A 142 0.87 -11.40 5.37
CA ALA A 142 2.19 -11.46 4.76
C ALA A 142 2.63 -12.93 4.52
N ASN A 143 3.91 -13.22 4.70
CA ASN A 143 4.45 -14.58 4.73
C ASN A 143 4.47 -15.20 6.14
N SER A 144 3.71 -14.64 7.09
CA SER A 144 3.59 -15.16 8.46
C SER A 144 2.53 -16.29 8.55
N ASP A 145 2.26 -16.77 9.75
CA ASP A 145 1.14 -17.68 10.09
C ASP A 145 0.04 -16.95 10.88
N LEU A 146 0.13 -15.62 10.97
CA LEU A 146 -0.91 -14.80 11.57
C LEU A 146 -2.11 -14.76 10.63
N ALA A 147 -3.28 -14.91 11.23
CA ALA A 147 -4.56 -14.93 10.55
C ALA A 147 -5.44 -13.79 11.07
N PHE A 148 -6.17 -13.14 10.18
CA PHE A 148 -7.17 -12.12 10.49
C PHE A 148 -8.54 -12.58 9.97
N PRO A 149 -9.64 -12.39 10.70
CA PRO A 149 -10.95 -12.85 10.24
C PRO A 149 -11.34 -12.22 8.90
N PHE A 150 -11.77 -13.04 7.94
CA PHE A 150 -12.24 -12.53 6.65
C PHE A 150 -13.69 -12.06 6.76
N ASN A 151 -13.93 -10.81 6.39
CA ASN A 151 -15.24 -10.18 6.31
C ASN A 151 -15.49 -9.71 4.86
N PRO A 152 -16.28 -10.46 4.08
CA PRO A 152 -16.54 -10.16 2.66
C PRO A 152 -17.08 -8.74 2.41
N GLU A 153 -17.90 -8.21 3.31
CA GLU A 153 -18.52 -6.87 3.17
C GLU A 153 -17.52 -5.71 3.40
N SER A 154 -16.36 -5.99 4.00
CA SER A 154 -15.34 -5.00 4.30
C SER A 154 -14.38 -4.72 3.13
N LEU A 155 -14.44 -5.54 2.08
CA LEU A 155 -13.62 -5.36 0.88
C LEU A 155 -13.89 -4.00 0.24
N TYR A 156 -12.81 -3.33 -0.15
CA TYR A 156 -12.85 -2.05 -0.83
C TYR A 156 -11.82 -2.04 -1.95
N MET A 157 -12.28 -1.85 -3.18
CA MET A 157 -11.39 -1.59 -4.31
C MET A 157 -11.22 -0.08 -4.45
N LEU A 158 -9.97 0.38 -4.38
CA LEU A 158 -9.64 1.76 -4.70
C LEU A 158 -9.88 1.97 -6.20
N PRO A 159 -10.79 2.88 -6.59
CA PRO A 159 -10.99 3.20 -7.99
C PRO A 159 -9.66 3.76 -8.53
N GLU A 160 -9.10 3.14 -9.56
CA GLU A 160 -8.02 3.80 -10.29
C GLU A 160 -8.61 5.08 -10.90
N SER A 161 -7.86 6.18 -10.81
CA SER A 161 -8.16 7.34 -11.64
C SER A 161 -8.16 6.81 -13.07
N ILE A 162 -9.33 6.81 -13.71
CA ILE A 162 -9.42 6.57 -15.14
C ILE A 162 -8.57 7.66 -15.76
N ASN A 163 -7.31 7.36 -16.07
CA ASN A 163 -6.51 8.24 -16.89
C ASN A 163 -7.22 8.23 -18.24
N THR A 164 -8.07 9.23 -18.47
CA THR A 164 -8.64 9.58 -19.76
C THR A 164 -7.57 10.20 -20.67
N GLU A 165 -6.32 9.77 -20.56
CA GLU A 165 -5.35 9.95 -21.62
C GLU A 165 -5.57 8.75 -22.54
N LYS A 166 -6.50 8.96 -23.48
CA LYS A 166 -6.50 8.26 -24.75
C LYS A 166 -5.14 8.56 -25.37
N ASP A 167 -4.18 7.68 -25.15
CA ASP A 167 -3.09 7.51 -26.11
C ASP A 167 -3.79 7.03 -27.38
N ASN A 168 -4.04 8.00 -28.27
CA ASN A 168 -4.42 7.73 -29.64
C ASN A 168 -3.18 7.11 -30.28
N ASP A 169 -3.06 5.80 -30.24
CA ASP A 169 -2.24 5.05 -31.17
C ASP A 169 -2.89 3.67 -31.29
N ASP A 170 -3.61 3.53 -32.40
CA ASP A 170 -3.83 2.31 -33.18
C ASP A 170 -3.61 0.99 -32.45
N ASP A 171 -4.70 0.30 -32.11
CA ASP A 171 -4.84 -1.14 -32.33
C ASP A 171 -6.31 -1.55 -32.16
N ASP A 172 -6.86 -2.13 -33.22
CA ASP A 172 -8.17 -2.78 -33.29
C ASP A 172 -8.17 -4.02 -32.39
N ASP A 173 -8.49 -3.85 -31.09
CA ASP A 173 -8.91 -4.96 -30.24
C ASP A 173 -10.21 -4.60 -29.52
N ASP A 174 -11.30 -5.12 -30.08
CA ASP A 174 -12.67 -5.04 -29.60
C ASP A 174 -12.87 -5.99 -28.40
N ASP A 175 -11.97 -5.96 -27.40
CA ASP A 175 -12.09 -6.74 -26.17
C ASP A 175 -12.59 -5.86 -25.01
N GLN A 176 -13.76 -6.25 -24.50
CA GLN A 176 -14.52 -5.52 -23.50
C GLN A 176 -13.73 -5.35 -22.19
N SER A 177 -13.25 -4.12 -21.96
CA SER A 177 -13.23 -3.49 -20.64
C SER A 177 -12.54 -4.25 -19.49
N ILE A 178 -11.56 -5.10 -19.79
CA ILE A 178 -10.70 -5.67 -18.76
C ILE A 178 -9.98 -4.49 -18.10
N LEU A 179 -10.23 -4.28 -16.81
CA LEU A 179 -9.41 -3.42 -15.94
C LEU A 179 -7.96 -3.88 -16.15
N LYS A 180 -7.18 -3.18 -17.00
CA LYS A 180 -5.84 -3.62 -17.43
C LYS A 180 -4.93 -3.91 -16.24
N HIS A 181 -5.24 -3.29 -15.09
CA HIS A 181 -4.75 -3.68 -13.77
C HIS A 181 -5.95 -3.61 -12.83
N GLY A 182 -6.40 -4.74 -12.26
CA GLY A 182 -7.43 -4.71 -11.23
C GLY A 182 -6.96 -3.82 -10.09
N GLY A 183 -7.68 -2.72 -9.82
CA GLY A 183 -7.27 -1.70 -8.85
C GLY A 183 -6.94 -2.30 -7.47
N ARG A 184 -6.16 -1.58 -6.66
CA ARG A 184 -5.76 -2.05 -5.32
C ARG A 184 -7.00 -2.37 -4.48
N ILE A 185 -7.07 -3.60 -3.98
CA ILE A 185 -8.13 -4.04 -3.08
C ILE A 185 -7.60 -4.02 -1.65
N TYR A 186 -8.42 -3.52 -0.74
CA TYR A 186 -8.16 -3.44 0.69
C TYR A 186 -9.23 -4.20 1.47
N HIS A 187 -8.87 -4.61 2.67
CA HIS A 187 -9.77 -5.22 3.66
C HIS A 187 -9.54 -4.53 5.00
N GLU A 188 -10.52 -4.58 5.90
CA GLU A 188 -10.35 -4.06 7.25
C GLU A 188 -9.16 -4.73 7.95
N ALA A 189 -8.54 -4.00 8.86
CA ALA A 189 -7.45 -4.47 9.69
C ALA A 189 -7.57 -3.84 11.08
N ASP A 190 -6.75 -4.32 12.01
CA ASP A 190 -6.67 -3.73 13.35
C ASP A 190 -6.21 -2.25 13.28
N ASP A 191 -6.85 -1.38 14.06
CA ASP A 191 -6.57 0.05 14.16
C ASP A 191 -5.10 0.36 14.48
N ARG A 192 -4.41 -0.56 15.19
CA ARG A 192 -2.99 -0.40 15.51
C ARG A 192 -2.11 -0.26 14.26
N PHE A 193 -2.59 -0.75 13.10
CA PHE A 193 -1.89 -0.66 11.81
C PHE A 193 -2.49 0.38 10.85
N GLY A 194 -3.53 1.11 11.23
CA GLY A 194 -4.22 2.08 10.36
C GLY A 194 -5.58 1.63 9.84
N SER A 195 -6.19 0.60 10.44
CA SER A 195 -7.57 0.13 10.20
C SER A 195 -7.83 -0.58 8.87
N TYR A 196 -6.86 -0.67 7.97
CA TYR A 196 -6.97 -1.45 6.73
C TYR A 196 -5.65 -2.11 6.33
N GLY A 197 -5.75 -3.18 5.55
CA GLY A 197 -4.64 -3.92 4.95
C GLY A 197 -4.84 -4.09 3.45
N LEU A 198 -3.74 -4.22 2.72
CA LEU A 198 -3.74 -4.43 1.27
C LEU A 198 -3.99 -5.91 0.96
N ILE A 199 -4.80 -6.24 -0.04
CA ILE A 199 -4.86 -7.57 -0.64
C ILE A 199 -3.74 -7.70 -1.67
N ARG A 200 -2.88 -8.73 -1.54
CA ARG A 200 -1.80 -9.00 -2.49
C ARG A 200 -2.34 -9.21 -3.91
N SER A 201 -1.63 -8.72 -4.93
CA SER A 201 -2.06 -8.69 -6.34
C SER A 201 -2.66 -10.01 -6.86
N MET A 202 -2.05 -11.16 -6.58
CA MET A 202 -2.60 -12.47 -7.00
C MET A 202 -4.00 -12.73 -6.40
N LEU A 203 -4.15 -12.52 -5.09
CA LEU A 203 -5.44 -12.67 -4.41
C LEU A 203 -6.43 -11.56 -4.83
N ALA A 204 -5.93 -10.37 -5.15
CA ALA A 204 -6.77 -9.27 -5.62
C ALA A 204 -7.40 -9.57 -6.99
N GLN A 205 -6.68 -10.25 -7.88
CA GLN A 205 -7.24 -10.70 -9.17
C GLN A 205 -8.35 -11.75 -8.95
N GLU A 206 -8.12 -12.71 -8.07
CA GLU A 206 -9.12 -13.73 -7.70
C GLU A 206 -10.39 -13.09 -7.13
N ILE A 207 -10.23 -12.17 -6.17
CA ILE A 207 -11.34 -11.43 -5.55
C ILE A 207 -12.03 -10.51 -6.58
N GLY A 208 -11.26 -9.82 -7.42
CA GLY A 208 -11.77 -8.87 -8.40
C GLY A 208 -12.73 -9.50 -9.41
N ASN A 209 -12.46 -10.74 -9.82
CA ASN A 209 -13.33 -11.51 -10.73
C ASN A 209 -14.71 -11.84 -10.14
N LEU A 210 -14.87 -11.68 -8.83
CA LEU A 210 -16.09 -11.99 -8.09
C LEU A 210 -16.90 -10.74 -7.73
N PHE A 211 -16.43 -9.56 -8.13
CA PHE A 211 -17.18 -8.32 -7.94
C PHE A 211 -18.26 -8.14 -9.01
N VAL A 212 -19.41 -7.64 -8.58
CA VAL A 212 -20.41 -7.02 -9.46
C VAL A 212 -20.19 -5.52 -9.38
N LEU A 213 -19.92 -4.93 -10.53
CA LEU A 213 -19.68 -3.50 -10.68
C LEU A 213 -21.00 -2.77 -10.99
N ASN A 214 -21.12 -1.53 -10.55
CA ASN A 214 -22.17 -0.63 -11.02
C ASN A 214 -21.80 0.02 -12.37
N GLU A 215 -22.65 0.91 -12.88
CA GLU A 215 -22.44 1.66 -14.13
C GLU A 215 -21.14 2.48 -14.13
N GLN A 216 -20.67 2.92 -12.97
CA GLN A 216 -19.43 3.68 -12.79
C GLN A 216 -18.20 2.78 -12.57
N LYS A 217 -18.32 1.47 -12.83
CA LYS A 217 -17.27 0.46 -12.62
C LYS A 217 -16.79 0.34 -11.17
N ILE A 218 -17.64 0.71 -10.21
CA ILE A 218 -17.35 0.59 -8.77
C ILE A 218 -17.95 -0.72 -8.26
N PRO A 219 -17.18 -1.56 -7.54
CA PRO A 219 -17.72 -2.74 -6.89
C PRO A 219 -18.82 -2.41 -5.89
N ILE A 220 -19.97 -3.09 -6.02
CA ILE A 220 -21.12 -2.94 -5.11
C ILE A 220 -21.50 -4.25 -4.42
N ILE A 221 -21.20 -5.39 -5.05
CA ILE A 221 -21.49 -6.73 -4.52
C ILE A 221 -20.25 -7.60 -4.73
N PHE A 222 -19.97 -8.48 -3.78
CA PHE A 222 -18.97 -9.53 -3.88
C PHE A 222 -19.65 -10.91 -3.80
N LYS A 223 -19.45 -11.74 -4.81
CA LYS A 223 -20.05 -13.08 -4.93
C LYS A 223 -19.08 -14.13 -4.41
N TRP A 224 -19.35 -14.70 -3.24
CA TRP A 224 -18.44 -15.64 -2.58
C TRP A 224 -19.18 -16.82 -1.97
N ASN A 225 -18.72 -18.04 -2.24
CA ASN A 225 -19.32 -19.30 -1.77
C ASN A 225 -20.84 -19.41 -2.00
N GLY A 226 -21.30 -18.95 -3.18
CA GLY A 226 -22.73 -18.98 -3.53
C GLY A 226 -23.59 -17.93 -2.81
N VAL A 227 -22.99 -17.00 -2.07
CA VAL A 227 -23.66 -15.91 -1.36
C VAL A 227 -23.24 -14.57 -1.95
N GLU A 228 -24.17 -13.63 -2.03
CA GLU A 228 -23.92 -12.25 -2.43
C GLU A 228 -23.75 -11.35 -1.20
N TYR A 229 -22.60 -10.67 -1.10
CA TYR A 229 -22.29 -9.73 -0.02
C TYR A 229 -22.31 -8.31 -0.55
N ARG A 230 -23.14 -7.44 0.05
CA ARG A 230 -23.14 -6.01 -0.31
C ARG A 230 -21.92 -5.33 0.31
N LEU A 231 -21.10 -4.70 -0.53
CA LEU A 231 -19.89 -4.03 -0.07
C LEU A 231 -20.24 -2.77 0.72
N SER A 232 -19.66 -2.66 1.92
CA SER A 232 -19.91 -1.54 2.84
C SER A 232 -19.22 -0.25 2.40
N ASN A 233 -18.12 -0.36 1.64
CA ASN A 233 -17.28 0.75 1.17
C ASN A 233 -16.82 1.73 2.28
N ARG A 234 -16.83 1.30 3.55
CA ARG A 234 -16.47 2.15 4.70
C ARG A 234 -15.02 2.62 4.66
N LEU A 235 -14.14 1.83 4.06
CA LEU A 235 -12.71 2.13 3.94
C LEU A 235 -12.42 3.29 2.97
N ALA A 236 -13.36 3.69 2.10
CA ALA A 236 -13.13 4.71 1.08
C ALA A 236 -12.57 6.02 1.65
N SER A 237 -13.19 6.53 2.73
CA SER A 237 -12.77 7.79 3.36
C SER A 237 -11.35 7.72 3.96
N ILE A 238 -10.99 6.58 4.55
CA ILE A 238 -9.70 6.38 5.23
C ILE A 238 -8.60 6.16 4.19
N VAL A 239 -8.85 5.32 3.19
CA VAL A 239 -7.88 4.98 2.15
C VAL A 239 -7.60 6.22 1.29
N ILE A 240 -8.62 6.91 0.78
CA ILE A 240 -8.44 8.12 -0.04
C ILE A 240 -7.75 9.23 0.77
N GLY A 241 -8.22 9.50 2.00
CA GLY A 241 -7.64 10.54 2.85
C GLY A 241 -6.18 10.30 3.27
N ASN A 242 -5.68 9.07 3.18
CA ASN A 242 -4.27 8.75 3.40
C ASN A 242 -3.42 8.77 2.11
N LYS A 243 -4.04 8.67 0.93
CA LYS A 243 -3.34 8.75 -0.36
C LYS A 243 -3.11 10.19 -0.82
N ASP A 244 -3.95 11.12 -0.37
CA ASP A 244 -3.85 12.55 -0.69
C ASP A 244 -2.86 13.34 0.21
N LYS A 245 -2.16 12.67 1.14
CA LYS A 245 -1.19 13.27 2.09
C LYS A 245 0.25 13.05 1.65
#